data_AF-A0A3B1BNC0-F1
#
_entry.id   AF-A0A3B1BNC0-F1
#
_cell.length_a   1.000
_cell.length_b   1.000
_cell.length_c   1.000
_cell.angle_alpha   90.00
_cell.angle_beta   90.00
_cell.angle_gamma   90.00
#
_symmetry.space_group_name_H-M   'P 1'
#
loop_
_entity.id
_entity.type
_entity.pdbx_description
1 polymer ?
#
loop_
_entity_poly.entity_id
_entity_poly.type
_entity_poly.pdbx_seq_one_letter_code
_entity_poly.pdbx_strand_id
1 'polypeptide(L)'
;MGRIVYWGLIRTLITIFLLWISYDYFYNRYWWIIAGIVIYVIIIQPTLSQYKLFTKKNKTVINDSLCSRCRHFDETAVLCMKYDKHPTEDYIPCEGTDWEPK
;
A
#
# COMPACT_ATOMS: atom_id res chain seq x y z
N MET A 1 -4.31 2.11 -5.17
CA MET A 1 -2.94 1.76 -4.73
C MET A 1 -1.81 2.41 -5.54
N GLY A 2 -1.95 2.64 -6.86
CA GLY A 2 -0.86 3.10 -7.72
C GLY A 2 -0.12 4.38 -7.27
N ARG A 3 -0.82 5.40 -6.75
CA ARG A 3 -0.17 6.63 -6.24
C ARG A 3 0.75 6.38 -5.04
N ILE A 4 0.39 5.42 -4.18
CA ILE A 4 1.19 5.05 -3.00
C ILE A 4 2.45 4.31 -3.46
N VAL A 5 2.31 3.37 -4.39
CA VAL A 5 3.42 2.61 -4.97
C VAL A 5 4.37 3.52 -5.75
N TYR A 6 3.85 4.44 -6.57
CA TYR A 6 4.64 5.40 -7.34
C TYR A 6 5.50 6.30 -6.45
N TRP A 7 4.91 6.87 -5.39
CA TRP A 7 5.66 7.68 -4.43
C TRP A 7 6.64 6.85 -3.59
N GLY A 8 6.33 5.57 -3.33
CA GLY A 8 7.25 4.62 -2.73
C GLY A 8 8.49 4.39 -3.60
N LEU A 9 8.30 4.10 -4.89
CA LEU A 9 9.39 3.89 -5.86
C LEU A 9 10.27 5.13 -6.03
N ILE A 10 9.68 6.32 -6.06
CA ILE A 10 10.47 7.56 -6.13
C ILE A 10 11.31 7.73 -4.86
N ARG A 11 10.73 7.50 -3.68
CA ARG A 11 11.46 7.63 -2.40
C ARG A 11 12.60 6.61 -2.30
N THR A 12 12.40 5.37 -2.74
CA THR A 12 13.47 4.37 -2.74
C THR A 12 14.61 4.76 -3.67
N LEU A 13 14.30 5.22 -4.89
CA LEU A 13 15.31 5.64 -5.86
C LEU A 13 16.14 6.82 -5.34
N ILE A 14 15.49 7.83 -4.76
CA ILE A 14 16.15 8.98 -4.13
C ILE A 14 17.01 8.53 -2.94
N THR A 15 16.51 7.60 -2.11
CA THR A 15 17.23 7.11 -0.92
C THR A 15 18.49 6.36 -1.32
N ILE A 16 18.42 5.49 -2.33
CA ILE A 16 19.58 4.76 -2.86
C ILE A 16 20.61 5.73 -3.42
N PHE A 17 20.17 6.73 -4.18
CA PHE A 17 21.06 7.75 -4.74
C PHE A 17 21.78 8.57 -3.66
N LEU A 18 21.05 9.02 -2.62
CA LEU A 18 21.62 9.73 -1.48
C LEU A 18 22.59 8.87 -0.66
N LEU A 19 22.25 7.60 -0.43
CA LEU A 19 23.14 6.66 0.24
C LEU A 19 24.43 6.45 -0.55
N TRP A 20 24.34 6.36 -1.88
CA TRP A 20 25.51 6.17 -2.73
C TRP A 20 26.46 7.37 -2.69
N ILE A 21 25.95 8.61 -2.79
CA ILE A 21 26.77 9.82 -2.67
C ILE A 21 27.40 9.94 -1.27
N SER A 22 26.66 9.56 -0.23
CA SER A 22 27.15 9.65 1.15
C SER A 22 28.12 8.54 1.54
N TYR A 23 28.33 7.53 0.67
CA TYR A 23 29.24 6.41 0.94
C TYR A 23 30.68 6.87 1.22
N ASP A 24 31.21 7.79 0.41
CA ASP A 24 32.58 8.28 0.55
C ASP A 24 32.78 9.23 1.74
N TYR A 25 31.70 9.83 2.27
CA TYR A 25 31.77 10.80 3.36
C TYR A 25 31.81 10.15 4.76
N PHE A 26 31.32 8.92 4.90
CA PHE A 26 31.16 8.27 6.18
C PHE A 26 32.12 7.08 6.33
N TYR A 27 32.87 7.08 7.43
CA TYR A 27 33.80 6.00 7.77
C TYR A 27 33.06 4.65 7.82
N ASN A 28 33.57 3.66 7.07
CA ASN A 28 32.92 2.40 6.70
C ASN A 28 32.30 1.60 7.88
N ARG A 29 32.77 1.84 9.11
CA ARG A 29 32.31 1.13 10.31
C ARG A 29 30.87 1.44 10.73
N TYR A 30 30.36 2.65 10.50
CA TYR A 30 29.01 3.05 10.92
C TYR A 30 28.01 3.24 9.77
N TRP A 31 28.49 3.22 8.53
CA TRP A 31 27.68 3.50 7.36
C TRP A 31 26.50 2.54 7.21
N TRP A 32 26.70 1.25 7.46
CA TRP A 32 25.62 0.24 7.41
C TRP A 32 24.48 0.48 8.42
N ILE A 33 24.80 0.97 9.63
CA ILE A 33 23.79 1.28 10.65
C ILE A 33 22.98 2.51 10.23
N ILE A 34 23.66 3.56 9.75
CA ILE A 34 23.01 4.79 9.28
C ILE A 34 22.12 4.47 8.08
N ALA A 35 22.60 3.69 7.12
CA ALA A 35 21.84 3.25 5.95
C ALA A 35 20.57 2.49 6.37
N GLY A 36 20.67 1.55 7.31
CA GLY A 36 19.52 0.81 7.83
C GLY A 36 18.45 1.71 8.47
N ILE A 37 18.87 2.70 9.26
CA ILE A 37 17.94 3.67 9.89
C ILE A 37 17.24 4.53 8.84
N VAL A 38 17.98 5.02 7.85
CA VAL A 38 17.42 5.86 6.77
C VAL A 38 16.37 5.09 5.98
N ILE A 39 16.67 3.84 5.61
CA ILE A 39 15.72 2.95 4.94
C ILE A 39 14.47 2.74 5.80
N TYR A 40 14.62 2.47 7.09
CA TYR A 40 13.48 2.27 8.00
C TYR A 40 12.57 3.50 8.06
N VAL A 41 13.15 4.68 8.27
CA VAL A 41 12.39 5.93 8.41
C VAL A 41 11.73 6.33 7.08
N ILE A 42 12.43 6.21 5.96
CA ILE A 42 11.93 6.68 4.66
C ILE A 42 10.99 5.69 3.98
N ILE A 43 11.12 4.38 4.23
CA ILE A 43 10.33 3.35 3.55
C ILE A 43 9.22 2.81 4.46
N ILE A 44 9.56 2.32 5.65
CA ILE A 44 8.61 1.61 6.51
C ILE A 44 7.58 2.56 7.12
N GLN A 45 8.04 3.69 7.66
CA GLN A 45 7.18 4.67 8.34
C GLN A 45 6.06 5.22 7.45
N PRO A 46 6.32 5.70 6.22
CA PRO A 46 5.23 6.16 5.35
C PRO A 46 4.37 5.03 4.83
N THR A 47 4.90 3.82 4.63
CA THR A 47 4.08 2.67 4.21
C THR A 47 2.98 2.37 5.23
N LEU A 48 3.32 2.37 6.52
CA LEU A 48 2.36 2.18 7.60
C LEU A 48 1.33 3.32 7.66
N SER A 49 1.76 4.57 7.46
CA SER A 49 0.85 5.72 7.44
C SER A 49 -0.13 5.66 6.27
N GLN A 50 0.34 5.32 5.07
CA GLN A 50 -0.49 5.22 3.88
C GLN A 50 -1.45 4.04 3.95
N TYR A 51 -1.04 2.92 4.55
CA TYR A 51 -1.92 1.78 4.82
C TYR A 51 -3.06 2.19 5.76
N LYS A 52 -2.76 2.84 6.89
CA LYS A 52 -3.78 3.34 7.82
C LYS A 52 -4.75 4.31 7.15
N LEU A 53 -4.25 5.20 6.29
CA LEU A 53 -5.08 6.16 5.56
C LEU A 53 -6.00 5.45 4.55
N PHE A 54 -5.50 4.42 3.86
CA PHE A 54 -6.27 3.61 2.92
C PHE A 54 -7.40 2.86 3.63
N THR A 55 -7.10 2.14 4.71
CA THR A 55 -8.11 1.44 5.51
C THR A 55 -9.15 2.39 6.08
N LYS A 56 -8.75 3.59 6.54
CA LYS A 56 -9.69 4.58 7.08
C LYS A 56 -10.65 5.12 6.02
N LYS A 57 -10.15 5.38 4.80
CA LYS A 57 -10.99 5.88 3.70
C LYS A 57 -11.95 4.84 3.15
N ASN A 58 -11.52 3.57 3.09
CA ASN A 58 -12.33 2.49 2.54
C ASN A 58 -13.09 1.70 3.60
N LYS A 59 -13.13 2.17 4.85
CA LYS A 59 -13.80 1.48 5.95
C LYS A 59 -15.30 1.27 5.69
N THR A 60 -15.96 2.25 5.07
CA THR A 60 -17.37 2.16 4.66
C THR A 60 -17.56 1.06 3.63
N VAL A 61 -16.72 1.02 2.58
CA VAL A 61 -16.76 -0.02 1.54
C VAL A 61 -16.44 -1.41 2.11
N ILE A 62 -15.49 -1.53 3.04
CA ILE A 62 -15.10 -2.79 3.66
C ILE A 62 -16.19 -3.33 4.60
N ASN A 63 -16.91 -2.47 5.32
CA ASN A 63 -17.89 -2.92 6.33
C ASN A 63 -19.33 -2.96 5.82
N ASP A 64 -19.71 -2.02 4.95
CA ASP A 64 -21.11 -1.76 4.63
C ASP A 64 -21.50 -2.26 3.22
N SER A 65 -20.54 -2.72 2.39
CA SER A 65 -20.83 -3.24 1.05
C SER A 65 -21.22 -4.73 1.06
N LEU A 66 -22.16 -5.12 0.20
CA LEU A 66 -22.47 -6.53 -0.05
C LEU A 66 -21.23 -7.28 -0.56
N CYS A 67 -20.38 -6.63 -1.35
CA CYS A 67 -19.15 -7.22 -1.86
C CYS A 67 -18.15 -7.61 -0.77
N SER A 68 -18.09 -6.93 0.38
CA SER A 68 -17.12 -7.29 1.43
C SER A 68 -17.38 -8.64 2.10
N ARG A 69 -18.62 -9.12 1.99
CA ARG A 69 -19.05 -10.45 2.45
C ARG A 69 -18.79 -11.56 1.42
N CYS A 70 -18.26 -11.21 0.25
CA CYS A 70 -17.91 -12.16 -0.80
C CYS A 70 -16.65 -12.95 -0.44
N ARG A 71 -16.62 -14.25 -0.77
CA ARG A 71 -15.45 -15.12 -0.60
C ARG A 71 -14.21 -14.63 -1.35
N HIS A 72 -14.40 -13.99 -2.50
CA HIS A 72 -13.30 -13.54 -3.39
C HIS A 72 -12.93 -12.07 -3.19
N PHE A 73 -13.43 -11.41 -2.15
CA PHE A 73 -13.09 -10.01 -1.86
C PHE A 73 -11.76 -9.90 -1.13
N ASP A 74 -10.85 -9.07 -1.66
CA ASP A 74 -9.60 -8.70 -1.01
C ASP A 74 -9.77 -7.35 -0.29
N GLU A 75 -9.76 -7.38 1.04
CA GLU A 75 -9.87 -6.19 1.90
C GLU A 75 -8.66 -5.26 1.81
N THR A 76 -7.48 -5.81 1.49
CA THR A 76 -6.24 -5.03 1.41
C THR A 76 -6.24 -4.14 0.18
N ALA A 77 -6.80 -4.62 -0.93
CA ALA A 77 -6.87 -3.91 -2.20
C ALA A 77 -8.25 -3.32 -2.50
N VAL A 78 -9.28 -3.70 -1.73
CA VAL A 78 -10.68 -3.29 -1.90
C VAL A 78 -11.11 -3.59 -3.33
N LEU A 79 -11.00 -4.86 -3.71
CA LEU A 79 -11.38 -5.36 -5.03
C LEU A 79 -11.89 -6.80 -4.92
N CYS A 80 -12.74 -7.19 -5.85
CA CYS A 80 -13.12 -8.59 -6.02
C CYS A 80 -12.08 -9.27 -6.92
N MET A 81 -11.40 -10.29 -6.43
CA MET A 81 -10.39 -11.05 -7.18
C MET A 81 -11.01 -11.73 -8.41
N LYS A 82 -12.26 -12.19 -8.26
CA LYS A 82 -13.09 -12.69 -9.36
C LYS A 82 -13.79 -11.47 -9.98
N TYR A 83 -13.39 -11.11 -11.20
CA TYR A 83 -13.76 -9.88 -11.91
C TYR A 83 -13.12 -8.63 -11.29
N ASP A 84 -11.95 -8.25 -11.81
CA ASP A 84 -11.08 -7.17 -11.35
C ASP A 84 -11.73 -5.78 -11.50
N LYS A 85 -12.65 -5.46 -10.58
CA LYS A 85 -13.37 -4.19 -10.52
C LYS A 85 -13.35 -3.66 -9.10
N HIS A 86 -13.06 -2.36 -8.99
CA HIS A 86 -13.07 -1.65 -7.72
C HIS A 86 -14.52 -1.31 -7.36
N PRO A 87 -15.00 -1.66 -6.15
CA PRO A 87 -16.27 -1.18 -5.64
C PRO A 87 -16.15 0.31 -5.30
N THR A 88 -17.22 1.05 -5.56
CA THR A 88 -17.40 2.43 -5.09
C THR A 88 -18.70 2.52 -4.29
N GLU A 89 -18.98 3.64 -3.63
CA GLU A 89 -20.21 3.81 -2.87
C GLU A 89 -21.47 3.59 -3.73
N ASP A 90 -21.39 3.96 -5.01
CA ASP A 90 -22.51 3.86 -5.96
C ASP A 90 -22.38 2.67 -6.94
N TYR A 91 -21.29 1.91 -6.88
CA TYR A 91 -21.01 0.84 -7.84
C TYR A 91 -20.68 -0.48 -7.15
N ILE A 92 -21.57 -1.46 -7.33
CA ILE A 92 -21.38 -2.84 -6.90
C ILE A 92 -20.91 -3.66 -8.11
N PRO A 93 -19.71 -4.25 -8.07
CA PRO A 93 -19.23 -5.17 -9.12
C PRO A 93 -20.24 -6.29 -9.42
N CYS A 94 -20.52 -6.51 -10.71
CA CYS A 94 -21.43 -7.54 -11.23
C CYS A 94 -22.85 -7.51 -10.65
N GLU A 95 -23.31 -6.38 -10.09
CA GLU A 95 -24.65 -6.21 -9.51
C GLU A 95 -25.00 -7.24 -8.42
N GLY A 96 -24.00 -7.94 -7.87
CA GLY A 96 -24.19 -9.02 -6.91
C GLY A 96 -24.68 -10.36 -7.49
N THR A 97 -24.68 -10.55 -8.81
CA THR A 97 -25.18 -11.79 -9.46
C THR A 97 -24.27 -13.00 -9.24
N ASP A 98 -22.95 -12.82 -9.35
CA ASP A 98 -21.94 -13.86 -9.10
C ASP A 98 -21.38 -13.81 -7.66
N TRP A 99 -22.15 -13.27 -6.72
CA TRP A 99 -21.73 -13.09 -5.33
C TRP A 99 -21.82 -14.42 -4.55
N GLU A 100 -20.67 -14.92 -4.10
CA GLU A 100 -20.58 -16.11 -3.25
C GLU A 100 -20.28 -15.68 -1.80
N PRO A 101 -21.19 -15.90 -0.82
CA PRO A 101 -20.93 -15.55 0.57
C PRO A 101 -19.75 -16.36 1.14
N LYS A 102 -19.02 -15.74 2.09
CA LYS A 102 -18.03 -16.42 2.94
C LYS A 102 -18.69 -17.44 3.87
#